data_AF-A0AAD5J845-F1
#
_entry.id   AF-A0AAD5J845-F1
#
_cell.length_a   1.000
_cell.length_b   1.000
_cell.length_c   1.000
_cell.angle_alpha   90.00
_cell.angle_beta   90.00
_cell.angle_gamma   90.00
#
_symmetry.space_group_name_H-M   'P 1'
#
loop_
_entity.id
_entity.type
_entity.pdbx_description
1 polymer ?
#
loop_
_entity_poly.entity_id
_entity_poly.type
_entity_poly.pdbx_seq_one_letter_code
_entity_poly.pdbx_strand_id
1 'polypeptide(L)'
;MQLYDRNAVTGTYSPLNTRENSGRERNLDFTSLCADYYKRETLIDAYSVPIMPVGHPSSWVVPSDIAARVVLNPKTKRQSGRPMEDRHVSSSERTTTQSCRRCGQPGHNSRRCSNPPMVNEGPRTIVPDDYRRKCSICHTIGHNKQTCLQKDMPVE
;
A
#
# COMPACT_ATOMS: atom_id res chain seq x y z
N MET A 1 -40.16 33.33 -37.19
CA MET A 1 -40.06 34.56 -36.38
C MET A 1 -40.88 34.39 -35.12
N GLN A 2 -40.33 33.67 -34.14
CA GLN A 2 -40.79 33.71 -32.75
C GLN A 2 -39.64 34.31 -31.95
N LEU A 3 -39.91 35.48 -31.38
CA LEU A 3 -38.96 36.28 -30.61
C LEU A 3 -38.81 35.59 -29.25
N TYR A 4 -37.59 35.19 -28.88
CA TYR A 4 -37.30 34.82 -27.51
C TYR A 4 -37.02 36.10 -26.72
N ASP A 5 -37.81 36.33 -25.69
CA ASP A 5 -37.62 37.43 -24.75
C ASP A 5 -36.30 37.24 -23.99
N ARG A 6 -35.31 38.06 -24.34
CA ARG A 6 -34.24 38.45 -23.43
C ARG A 6 -34.86 39.38 -22.40
N ASN A 7 -34.99 38.96 -21.13
CA ASN A 7 -34.64 39.77 -19.95
C ASN A 7 -34.88 39.06 -18.60
N ALA A 8 -33.86 39.20 -17.75
CA ALA A 8 -33.89 39.36 -16.30
C ALA A 8 -34.24 38.17 -15.38
N VAL A 9 -33.20 37.48 -14.90
CA VAL A 9 -33.07 37.23 -13.45
C VAL A 9 -31.66 37.65 -13.02
N THR A 10 -31.58 38.85 -12.45
CA THR A 10 -30.44 39.40 -11.74
C THR A 10 -30.27 38.66 -10.40
N GLY A 11 -29.56 37.53 -10.41
CA GLY A 11 -29.14 36.84 -9.20
C GLY A 11 -27.78 37.37 -8.73
N THR A 12 -27.76 38.18 -7.68
CA THR A 12 -26.56 38.76 -7.06
C THR A 12 -25.60 37.66 -6.57
N TYR A 13 -24.39 37.60 -7.15
CA TYR A 13 -23.28 36.82 -6.59
C TYR A 13 -22.91 37.39 -5.22
N SER A 14 -23.24 36.67 -4.15
CA SER A 14 -22.78 36.97 -2.80
C SER A 14 -21.44 36.27 -2.57
N PRO A 15 -20.33 36.98 -2.30
CA PRO A 15 -19.06 36.36 -2.03
C PRO A 15 -19.06 35.86 -0.59
N LEU A 16 -19.02 34.53 -0.39
CA LEU A 16 -18.77 33.96 0.93
C LEU A 16 -17.29 34.17 1.27
N ASN A 17 -16.99 35.24 2.00
CA ASN A 17 -15.72 35.40 2.68
C ASN A 17 -15.94 35.79 4.14
N THR A 18 -15.76 34.84 5.05
CA THR A 18 -15.41 35.11 6.44
C THR A 18 -14.30 34.15 6.84
N ARG A 19 -13.13 34.73 7.11
CA ARG A 19 -11.99 34.09 7.76
C ARG A 19 -12.28 33.81 9.24
N GLU A 20 -11.62 32.76 9.72
CA GLU A 20 -11.28 32.45 11.11
C GLU A 20 -12.39 31.97 12.06
N ASN A 21 -12.47 30.64 12.25
CA ASN A 21 -12.28 30.08 13.60
C ASN A 21 -12.00 28.56 13.59
N SER A 22 -10.82 28.23 14.12
CA SER A 22 -10.48 27.11 15.00
C SER A 22 -11.39 25.86 15.03
N GLY A 23 -10.77 24.73 14.65
CA GLY A 23 -10.85 23.45 15.39
C GLY A 23 -12.24 22.96 15.77
N ARG A 24 -13.03 22.52 14.79
CA ARG A 24 -14.04 21.48 15.00
C ARG A 24 -14.00 20.57 13.81
N GLU A 25 -13.44 19.37 13.99
CA GLU A 25 -13.73 18.24 13.11
C GLU A 25 -15.25 18.06 13.14
N ARG A 26 -15.93 18.66 12.16
CA ARG A 26 -17.33 18.36 11.93
C ARG A 26 -17.32 16.89 11.57
N ASN A 27 -18.02 16.09 12.36
CA ASN A 27 -18.29 14.68 12.14
C ASN A 27 -19.15 14.57 10.87
N LEU A 28 -18.53 14.90 9.72
CA LEU A 28 -19.13 14.91 8.41
C LEU A 28 -19.02 13.48 7.91
N ASP A 29 -20.17 12.85 7.77
CA ASP A 29 -20.25 11.60 7.07
C ASP A 29 -19.87 11.86 5.60
N PHE A 30 -18.71 11.37 5.17
CA PHE A 30 -18.24 11.51 3.79
C PHE A 30 -19.23 10.89 2.80
N THR A 31 -20.00 9.88 3.22
CA THR A 31 -21.05 9.29 2.40
C THR A 31 -22.17 10.29 2.13
N SER A 32 -22.59 11.08 3.12
CA SER A 32 -23.62 12.12 2.95
C SER A 32 -23.24 13.21 1.94
N LEU A 33 -21.95 13.48 1.74
CA LEU A 33 -21.48 14.47 0.77
C LEU A 33 -21.71 14.03 -0.68
N CYS A 34 -21.72 12.72 -0.94
CA CYS A 34 -21.85 12.15 -2.28
C CYS A 34 -23.15 11.37 -2.49
N ALA A 35 -23.90 11.07 -1.43
CA ALA A 35 -25.08 10.20 -1.48
C ALA A 35 -26.13 10.66 -2.50
N ASP A 36 -26.31 11.98 -2.64
CA ASP A 36 -27.28 12.57 -3.57
C ASP A 36 -26.97 12.27 -5.04
N TYR A 37 -25.69 12.12 -5.42
CA TYR A 37 -25.28 11.78 -6.79
C TYR A 37 -25.62 10.34 -7.17
N TYR A 38 -25.74 9.45 -6.18
CA TYR A 38 -26.04 8.03 -6.39
C TYR A 38 -27.52 7.68 -6.18
N LYS A 39 -28.38 8.68 -5.99
CA LYS A 39 -29.84 8.48 -6.01
C LYS A 39 -30.27 8.05 -7.41
N ARG A 40 -31.26 7.15 -7.46
CA ARG A 40 -31.83 6.63 -8.72
C ARG A 40 -32.25 7.75 -9.66
N GLU A 41 -32.92 8.77 -9.14
CA GLU A 41 -33.43 9.91 -9.90
C GLU A 41 -32.28 10.70 -10.54
N THR A 42 -31.23 11.00 -9.77
CA THR A 42 -30.04 11.69 -10.27
C THR A 42 -29.33 10.90 -11.38
N LEU A 43 -29.25 9.58 -11.24
CA LEU A 43 -28.68 8.71 -12.28
C LEU A 43 -29.58 8.70 -13.53
N ILE A 44 -30.90 8.56 -13.37
CA ILE A 44 -31.84 8.61 -14.51
C ILE A 44 -31.72 9.95 -15.23
N ASP A 45 -31.66 11.07 -14.50
CA ASP A 45 -31.54 12.40 -15.07
C ASP A 45 -30.20 12.61 -15.80
N ALA A 46 -29.10 12.17 -15.20
CA ALA A 46 -27.76 12.24 -15.82
C ALA A 46 -27.67 11.47 -17.14
N TYR A 47 -28.41 10.36 -17.26
CA TYR A 47 -28.49 9.55 -18.48
C TYR A 47 -29.79 9.77 -19.28
N SER A 48 -30.61 10.76 -18.90
CA SER A 48 -31.89 11.05 -19.57
C SER A 48 -31.68 11.67 -20.95
N VAL A 49 -30.52 12.31 -21.15
CA VAL A 49 -30.14 12.87 -22.44
C VAL A 49 -30.06 11.73 -23.45
N PRO A 50 -30.85 11.77 -24.54
CA PRO A 50 -30.82 10.71 -25.52
C PRO A 50 -29.43 10.66 -26.15
N ILE A 51 -28.80 9.49 -26.07
CA ILE A 51 -27.65 9.19 -26.91
C ILE A 51 -28.20 9.11 -28.33
N MET A 52 -28.11 10.22 -29.06
CA MET A 52 -28.52 10.26 -30.46
C MET A 52 -27.63 9.28 -31.22
N PRO A 53 -28.21 8.28 -31.91
CA PRO A 53 -27.41 7.37 -32.70
C PRO A 53 -26.66 8.18 -33.75
N VAL A 54 -25.37 7.93 -33.89
CA VAL A 54 -24.60 8.50 -34.99
C VAL A 54 -25.21 7.97 -36.28
N GLY A 55 -25.62 8.86 -37.18
CA GLY A 55 -26.24 8.49 -38.45
C GLY A 55 -25.33 7.59 -39.30
N HIS A 56 -25.89 6.89 -40.29
CA HIS A 56 -25.08 6.08 -41.21
C HIS A 56 -24.06 6.97 -41.95
N PRO A 57 -22.80 6.52 -42.17
CA PRO A 57 -21.77 7.35 -42.82
C PRO A 57 -22.17 7.94 -44.17
N SER A 58 -23.06 7.28 -44.92
CA SER A 58 -23.59 7.79 -46.19
C SER A 58 -24.50 9.02 -46.07
N SER A 59 -25.02 9.31 -44.87
CA SER A 59 -25.83 10.49 -44.58
C SER A 59 -24.98 11.70 -44.17
N TRP A 60 -23.68 11.52 -43.97
CA TRP A 60 -22.80 12.58 -43.49
C TRP A 60 -22.39 13.49 -44.65
N VAL A 61 -22.70 14.78 -44.53
CA VAL A 61 -22.17 15.80 -45.43
C VAL A 61 -20.77 16.16 -44.94
N VAL A 62 -19.74 15.75 -45.69
CA VAL A 62 -18.33 16.08 -45.39
C VAL A 62 -17.91 17.29 -46.25
N PRO A 63 -17.64 18.45 -45.64
CA PRO A 63 -17.10 19.62 -46.34
C PRO A 63 -15.81 19.32 -47.11
N SER A 64 -15.60 19.98 -48.25
CA SER A 64 -14.47 19.71 -49.16
C SER A 64 -13.11 19.94 -48.50
N ASP A 65 -13.00 20.93 -47.61
CA ASP A 65 -11.79 21.23 -46.85
C ASP A 65 -11.44 20.13 -45.84
N ILE A 66 -12.44 19.43 -45.29
CA ILE A 66 -12.24 18.29 -44.39
C ILE A 66 -11.89 17.04 -45.19
N ALA A 67 -12.59 16.80 -46.30
CA ALA A 67 -12.32 15.66 -47.18
C ALA A 67 -10.90 15.70 -47.79
N ALA A 68 -10.35 16.91 -48.00
CA ALA A 68 -8.99 17.10 -48.51
C ALA A 68 -7.88 16.92 -47.45
N ARG A 69 -8.22 16.88 -46.15
CA ARG A 69 -7.23 16.69 -45.08
C ARG A 69 -6.79 15.23 -45.00
N VAL A 70 -5.52 14.99 -45.31
CA VAL A 70 -4.89 13.68 -45.08
C VAL A 70 -4.50 13.56 -43.62
N VAL A 71 -5.27 12.78 -42.85
CA VAL A 71 -4.91 12.43 -41.46
C VAL A 71 -3.92 11.27 -41.49
N LEU A 72 -2.65 11.57 -41.21
CA LEU A 72 -1.64 10.53 -41.06
C LEU A 72 -1.77 9.86 -39.70
N ASN A 73 -1.53 8.55 -39.67
CA ASN A 73 -1.44 7.79 -38.44
C ASN A 73 -0.40 8.44 -37.50
N PRO A 74 -0.66 8.53 -36.20
CA PRO A 74 0.35 9.02 -35.26
C PRO A 74 1.57 8.10 -35.34
N LYS A 75 2.77 8.69 -35.50
CA LYS A 75 4.04 7.96 -35.50
C LYS A 75 4.43 7.57 -34.07
N THR A 76 3.65 6.71 -33.42
CA THR A 76 4.01 6.17 -32.12
C THR A 76 4.98 5.01 -32.31
N LYS A 77 6.20 5.13 -31.80
CA LYS A 77 7.03 3.94 -31.55
C LYS A 77 6.41 3.20 -30.38
N ARG A 78 6.14 1.90 -30.52
CA ARG A 78 5.86 1.06 -29.35
C ARG A 78 7.06 1.19 -28.42
N GLN A 79 6.81 1.42 -27.13
CA GLN A 79 7.88 1.33 -26.15
C GLN A 79 8.50 -0.07 -26.27
N SER A 80 9.83 -0.14 -26.18
CA SER A 80 10.51 -1.43 -26.02
C SER A 80 9.81 -2.20 -24.91
N GLY A 81 9.50 -3.47 -25.16
CA GLY A 81 8.82 -4.33 -24.20
C GLY A 81 9.68 -4.58 -22.95
N ARG A 82 9.46 -5.73 -22.30
CA ARG A 82 10.19 -6.11 -21.09
C ARG A 82 11.72 -5.94 -21.28
N PRO A 83 12.39 -5.18 -20.40
CA PRO A 83 13.85 -5.09 -20.41
C PRO A 83 14.51 -6.47 -20.35
N MET A 84 15.66 -6.59 -20.99
CA MET A 84 16.55 -7.77 -21.00
C MET A 84 16.77 -8.29 -19.56
N GLU A 85 16.98 -9.61 -19.42
CA GLU A 85 16.94 -10.40 -18.18
C GLU A 85 17.82 -9.87 -17.02
N ASP A 86 18.77 -8.98 -17.29
CA ASP A 86 19.65 -8.40 -16.29
C ASP A 86 19.05 -7.18 -15.59
N ARG A 87 18.85 -7.35 -14.28
CA ARG A 87 18.43 -6.29 -13.36
C ARG A 87 19.46 -5.15 -13.35
N HIS A 88 19.03 -3.95 -13.70
CA HIS A 88 19.77 -2.73 -13.41
C HIS A 88 19.66 -2.40 -11.92
N VAL A 89 20.76 -2.54 -11.18
CA VAL A 89 20.86 -2.18 -9.76
C VAL A 89 20.92 -0.66 -9.66
N SER A 90 20.03 -0.05 -8.86
CA SER A 90 20.01 1.40 -8.67
C SER A 90 21.13 1.88 -7.74
N SER A 91 21.55 3.14 -7.84
CA SER A 91 22.66 3.70 -7.04
C SER A 91 22.46 3.63 -5.52
N SER A 92 21.23 3.47 -5.04
CA SER A 92 20.91 3.35 -3.61
C SER A 92 20.73 1.91 -3.15
N GLU A 93 20.81 0.94 -4.06
CA GLU A 93 20.61 -0.47 -3.72
C GLU A 93 21.91 -1.09 -3.20
N ARG A 94 21.90 -1.54 -1.95
CA ARG A 94 23.04 -2.25 -1.36
C ARG A 94 23.12 -3.65 -1.96
N THR A 95 24.20 -3.96 -2.68
CA THR A 95 24.53 -5.31 -3.15
C THR A 95 25.04 -6.19 -1.98
N THR A 96 24.31 -6.25 -0.87
CA THR A 96 24.65 -7.16 0.22
C THR A 96 24.18 -8.55 -0.18
N THR A 97 25.11 -9.41 -0.58
CA THR A 97 24.86 -10.83 -0.77
C THR A 97 24.31 -11.38 0.54
N GLN A 98 23.02 -11.74 0.55
CA GLN A 98 22.38 -12.33 1.71
C GLN A 98 23.09 -13.65 2.02
N SER A 99 23.69 -13.73 3.19
CA SER A 99 24.31 -14.95 3.69
C SER A 99 23.25 -15.94 4.16
N CYS A 100 23.55 -17.22 4.01
CA CYS A 100 22.69 -18.29 4.50
C CYS A 100 22.60 -18.23 6.03
N ARG A 101 21.39 -18.14 6.60
CA ARG A 101 21.19 -18.12 8.07
C ARG A 101 21.67 -19.38 8.79
N ARG A 102 21.80 -20.51 8.07
CA ARG A 102 22.24 -21.79 8.65
C ARG A 102 23.75 -21.86 8.75
N CYS A 103 24.49 -21.53 7.70
CA CYS A 103 25.94 -21.73 7.61
C CYS A 103 26.77 -20.45 7.44
N GLY A 104 26.13 -19.28 7.30
CA GLY A 104 26.77 -17.98 7.13
C GLY A 104 27.35 -17.72 5.74
N GLN A 105 27.36 -18.71 4.83
CA GLN A 105 27.93 -18.56 3.48
C GLN A 105 26.95 -17.92 2.48
N PRO A 106 27.40 -17.04 1.57
CA PRO A 106 26.55 -16.43 0.55
C PRO A 106 26.16 -17.44 -0.56
N GLY A 107 25.27 -17.01 -1.45
CA GLY A 107 24.94 -17.75 -2.69
C GLY A 107 23.84 -18.82 -2.56
N HIS A 108 23.30 -19.06 -1.36
CA HIS A 108 22.17 -19.98 -1.19
C HIS A 108 21.30 -19.62 0.03
N ASN A 109 20.08 -20.14 0.06
CA ASN A 109 19.12 -19.97 1.16
C ASN A 109 19.23 -21.12 2.17
N SER A 110 18.95 -20.87 3.46
CA SER A 110 18.92 -21.88 4.52
C SER A 110 18.00 -23.08 4.20
N ARG A 111 16.92 -22.87 3.45
CA ARG A 111 16.00 -23.94 3.00
C ARG A 111 16.67 -24.99 2.11
N ARG A 112 17.70 -24.61 1.33
CA ARG A 112 18.45 -25.51 0.44
C ARG A 112 19.92 -25.67 0.87
N CYS A 113 20.22 -25.36 2.13
CA CYS A 113 21.58 -25.40 2.66
C CYS A 113 21.96 -26.83 3.06
N SER A 114 22.91 -27.43 2.33
CA SER A 114 23.54 -28.70 2.68
C SER A 114 24.73 -28.56 3.65
N ASN A 115 25.21 -27.33 3.88
CA ASN A 115 26.30 -27.06 4.81
C ASN A 115 25.86 -27.23 6.27
N PRO A 116 26.78 -27.61 7.18
CA PRO A 116 26.50 -27.71 8.61
C PRO A 116 26.07 -26.35 9.19
N PRO A 117 25.29 -26.35 10.29
CA PRO A 117 24.94 -25.10 10.97
C PRO A 117 26.19 -24.41 11.51
N MET A 118 26.15 -23.07 11.59
CA MET A 118 27.19 -22.30 12.27
C MET A 118 27.31 -22.84 13.69
N VAL A 119 28.50 -23.34 14.03
CA VAL A 119 28.80 -23.73 15.41
C VAL A 119 28.87 -22.42 16.19
N ASN A 120 27.81 -22.10 16.89
CA ASN A 120 27.86 -21.03 17.89
C ASN A 120 28.68 -21.55 19.06
N GLU A 121 30.00 -21.53 18.95
CA GLU A 121 30.89 -21.45 20.10
C GLU A 121 30.77 -20.03 20.67
N GLY A 122 29.55 -19.65 21.06
CA GLY A 122 29.35 -18.48 21.88
C GLY A 122 30.17 -18.67 23.16
N PRO A 123 30.72 -17.60 23.75
CA PRO A 123 31.34 -17.73 25.05
C PRO A 123 30.31 -18.36 25.99
N ARG A 124 30.65 -19.50 26.63
CA ARG A 124 29.90 -19.96 27.79
C ARG A 124 29.93 -18.78 28.75
N THR A 125 28.80 -18.09 28.94
CA THR A 125 28.74 -16.98 29.90
C THR A 125 29.03 -17.61 31.26
N ILE A 126 30.24 -17.39 31.78
CA ILE A 126 30.58 -17.78 33.14
C ILE A 126 29.85 -16.76 34.01
N VAL A 127 28.57 -17.03 34.29
CA VAL A 127 27.82 -16.29 35.30
C VAL A 127 28.43 -16.68 36.63
N PRO A 128 29.00 -15.73 37.41
CA PRO A 128 29.60 -16.03 38.71
C PRO A 128 28.57 -16.68 39.62
N ASP A 129 29.00 -17.61 40.48
CA ASP A 129 28.11 -18.42 41.30
C ASP A 129 27.20 -17.58 42.23
N ASP A 130 27.63 -16.38 42.58
CA ASP A 130 26.84 -15.43 43.37
C ASP A 130 25.56 -14.96 42.66
N TYR A 131 25.56 -14.94 41.32
CA TYR A 131 24.43 -14.52 40.50
C TYR A 131 23.57 -15.70 40.03
N ARG A 132 23.98 -16.93 40.31
CA ARG A 132 23.20 -18.12 39.94
C ARG A 132 22.11 -18.34 40.98
N ARG A 133 20.92 -18.70 40.50
CA ARG A 133 19.80 -19.04 41.39
C ARG A 133 20.19 -20.26 42.24
N LYS A 134 20.17 -20.07 43.55
CA LYS A 134 20.42 -21.09 44.56
C LYS A 134 19.09 -21.75 44.95
N CYS A 135 19.13 -23.04 45.27
CA CYS A 135 17.98 -23.77 45.79
C CYS A 135 17.50 -23.13 47.11
N SER A 136 16.19 -23.01 47.31
CA SER A 136 15.64 -22.40 48.54
C SER A 136 15.68 -23.33 49.76
N ILE A 137 16.06 -24.62 49.57
CA ILE A 137 16.13 -25.62 50.64
C ILE A 137 17.58 -25.83 51.08
N CYS A 138 18.47 -26.10 50.12
CA CYS A 138 19.87 -26.44 50.42
C CYS A 138 20.90 -25.39 49.98
N HIS A 139 20.44 -24.27 49.40
CA HIS A 139 21.28 -23.14 48.94
C HIS A 139 22.38 -23.46 47.93
N THR A 140 22.38 -24.64 47.30
CA THR A 140 23.32 -24.98 46.22
C THR A 140 22.73 -24.69 44.85
N ILE A 141 23.62 -24.53 43.86
CA ILE A 141 23.28 -24.20 42.48
C ILE A 141 23.06 -25.48 41.68
N GLY A 142 22.26 -25.42 40.61
CA GLY A 142 22.12 -26.50 39.62
C GLY A 142 20.81 -27.29 39.73
N HIS A 143 19.98 -27.01 40.74
CA HIS A 143 18.67 -27.63 40.90
C HIS A 143 17.67 -26.66 41.56
N ASN A 144 16.40 -27.03 41.64
CA ASN A 144 15.33 -26.21 42.23
C ASN A 144 14.73 -26.89 43.47
N LYS A 145 13.84 -26.21 44.20
CA LYS A 145 13.20 -26.78 45.41
C LYS A 145 12.44 -28.09 45.16
N GLN A 146 11.91 -28.29 43.96
CA GLN A 146 11.13 -29.48 43.61
C GLN A 146 12.04 -30.69 43.33
N THR A 147 13.26 -30.46 42.85
CA THR A 147 14.26 -31.50 42.56
C THR A 147 15.33 -31.62 43.64
N CYS A 148 15.19 -30.89 44.75
CA CYS A 148 16.12 -30.94 45.86
C CYS A 148 15.96 -32.27 46.62
N LEU A 149 17.03 -33.06 46.71
CA LEU A 149 17.04 -34.32 47.45
C LEU A 149 16.90 -34.12 48.97
N GLN A 150 17.18 -32.91 49.46
CA GLN A 150 17.05 -32.55 50.87
C GLN A 150 15.62 -32.10 51.25
N LYS A 151 14.67 -32.07 50.31
CA LYS A 151 13.30 -31.63 50.57
C LYS A 151 12.48 -32.62 51.42
N ASP A 152 12.86 -33.90 51.40
CA ASP A 152 12.12 -35.01 52.02
C ASP A 152 12.88 -35.60 53.24
N MET A 153 13.96 -34.95 53.71
CA MET A 153 14.70 -35.42 54.90
C MET A 153 13.98 -34.97 56.18
N PRO A 154 13.64 -35.88 57.12
CA PRO A 154 13.04 -35.51 58.39
C PRO A 154 14.06 -34.72 59.23
N VAL A 155 13.64 -33.55 59.72
CA VAL A 155 14.40 -32.73 60.68
C VAL A 155 14.21 -33.39 62.06
N GLU A 156 15.29 -33.85 62.69
CA GLU A 156 15.31 -34.22 64.12
C GLU A 156 15.15 -32.99 65.03
#